data_AF-A0A3N5KT00-F1
#
_entry.id   AF-A0A3N5KT00-F1
#
_cell.length_a   1.000
_cell.length_b   1.000
_cell.length_c   1.000
_cell.angle_alpha   90.00
_cell.angle_beta   90.00
_cell.angle_gamma   90.00
#
_symmetry.space_group_name_H-M   'P 1'
#
loop_
_entity.id
_entity.type
_entity.pdbx_description
1 polymer ?
#
loop_
_entity_poly.entity_id
_entity_poly.type
_entity_poly.pdbx_seq_one_letter_code
_entity_poly.pdbx_strand_id
1 'polypeptide(L)'
;QNGWYESSSNWSTFNLFFSRYLESPNARPIASLSDPAVVVSPADSVPQGTWAIDNNSTIQVENGLEVKLVHYYSVEDLLGNDSQYKDAFTNGVLTHSFLNVNDYHRYHFAVGGAIKETKSIVQNVALEVAWNSTQGKYDPIDSTGWQFSQTRGYVIVDTGEYGLVALIPMGMAQVSSVNFEDDVNVGTAHEKGDMLGNFLFGGSDFVMLFQESAGFEMTATSGNHILMGEKYGELKGA
;
A
#
# COMPACT_ATOMS: atom_id res chain seq x y z
N GLN A 1 13.98 17.83 -11.59
CA GLN A 1 14.05 16.67 -10.68
C GLN A 1 15.09 16.99 -9.63
N ASN A 2 14.80 16.81 -8.34
CA ASN A 2 15.65 17.23 -7.22
C ASN A 2 16.92 16.37 -7.02
N GLY A 3 17.44 15.74 -8.07
CA GLY A 3 18.60 14.84 -8.00
C GLY A 3 18.35 13.57 -7.17
N TRP A 4 17.08 13.15 -7.00
CA TRP A 4 16.72 12.03 -6.13
C TRP A 4 16.88 10.65 -6.75
N TYR A 5 16.98 10.56 -8.07
CA TYR A 5 16.95 9.30 -8.79
C TYR A 5 18.31 9.00 -9.41
N GLU A 6 18.56 7.71 -9.59
CA GLU A 6 19.73 7.21 -10.29
C GLU A 6 19.91 7.82 -11.69
N SER A 7 21.11 7.66 -12.26
CA SER A 7 21.40 8.10 -13.62
C SER A 7 20.42 7.52 -14.64
N SER A 8 19.88 8.40 -15.50
CA SER A 8 19.00 8.01 -16.61
C SER A 8 19.62 7.02 -17.60
N SER A 9 20.95 6.86 -17.61
CA SER A 9 21.64 5.82 -18.39
C SER A 9 21.25 4.40 -17.99
N ASN A 10 20.69 4.21 -16.79
CA ASN A 10 20.22 2.91 -16.29
C ASN A 10 18.85 2.52 -16.87
N TRP A 11 18.15 3.43 -17.54
CA TRP A 11 16.78 3.23 -18.01
C TRP A 11 16.74 2.88 -19.49
N SER A 12 17.10 1.64 -19.83
CA SER A 12 17.04 1.15 -21.22
C SER A 12 15.62 0.79 -21.68
N THR A 13 14.66 0.73 -20.76
CA THR A 13 13.24 0.50 -21.04
C THR A 13 12.38 1.44 -20.21
N PHE A 14 11.13 1.64 -20.63
CA PHE A 14 10.19 2.46 -19.86
C PHE A 14 9.95 1.88 -18.46
N ASN A 15 9.89 0.55 -18.31
CA ASN A 15 9.73 -0.09 -17.01
C ASN A 15 10.91 0.24 -16.07
N LEU A 16 12.15 0.23 -16.57
CA LEU A 16 13.31 0.63 -15.76
C LEU A 16 13.25 2.10 -15.34
N PHE A 17 12.73 3.00 -16.19
CA PHE A 17 12.47 4.39 -15.82
C PHE A 17 11.33 4.53 -14.79
N PHE A 18 10.26 3.75 -14.97
CA PHE A 18 9.08 3.79 -14.12
C PHE A 18 9.40 3.31 -12.70
N SER A 19 10.10 2.17 -12.60
CA SER A 19 10.59 1.57 -11.36
C SER A 19 12.05 1.98 -11.04
N ARG A 20 12.46 3.19 -11.44
CA ARG A 20 13.81 3.72 -11.23
C ARG A 20 14.21 3.71 -9.75
N TYR A 21 15.48 3.50 -9.47
CA TYR A 21 16.01 3.58 -8.11
C TYR A 21 16.23 5.03 -7.67
N LEU A 22 16.23 5.24 -6.36
CA LEU A 22 16.76 6.45 -5.75
C LEU A 22 18.28 6.48 -5.91
N GLU A 23 18.86 7.67 -6.08
CA GLU A 23 20.31 7.88 -6.15
C GLU A 23 21.01 7.45 -4.85
N SER A 24 20.34 7.67 -3.71
CA SER A 24 20.82 7.23 -2.40
C SER A 24 19.67 7.14 -1.38
N PRO A 25 19.85 6.40 -0.27
CA PRO A 25 18.88 6.39 0.84
C PRO A 25 18.59 7.78 1.41
N ASN A 26 19.54 8.73 1.31
CA ASN A 26 19.35 10.11 1.78
C ASN A 26 18.28 10.88 1.00
N ALA A 27 17.86 10.40 -0.18
CA ALA A 27 16.74 10.98 -0.91
C ALA A 27 15.39 10.71 -0.22
N ARG A 28 15.30 9.66 0.60
CA ARG A 28 14.11 9.28 1.38
C ARG A 28 14.51 8.83 2.81
N PRO A 29 14.86 9.77 3.70
CA PRO A 29 15.20 9.43 5.07
C PRO A 29 14.03 8.79 5.81
N ILE A 30 14.28 7.70 6.54
CA ILE A 30 13.25 6.99 7.30
C ILE A 30 12.97 7.72 8.62
N ALA A 31 11.72 8.13 8.83
CA ALA A 31 11.28 8.79 10.05
C ALA A 31 11.36 7.85 11.25
N SER A 32 12.00 8.32 12.32
CA SER A 32 12.15 7.60 13.59
C SER A 32 12.58 6.14 13.37
N LEU A 33 13.69 5.92 12.66
CA LEU A 33 14.16 4.60 12.23
C LEU A 33 14.20 3.56 13.36
N SER A 34 14.65 3.96 14.55
CA SER A 34 14.78 3.07 15.73
C SER A 34 13.51 2.92 16.57
N ASP A 35 12.42 3.61 16.22
CA ASP A 35 11.17 3.59 16.96
C ASP A 35 10.18 2.60 16.30
N PRO A 36 9.92 1.43 16.91
CA PRO A 36 9.01 0.44 16.34
C PRO A 36 7.54 0.90 16.35
N ALA A 37 7.18 1.92 17.14
CA ALA A 37 5.83 2.46 17.17
C ALA A 37 5.50 3.31 15.93
N VAL A 38 6.51 3.84 15.24
CA VAL A 38 6.30 4.73 14.10
C VAL A 38 6.11 3.94 12.81
N VAL A 39 4.99 4.12 12.14
CA VAL A 39 4.73 3.62 10.79
C VAL A 39 5.17 4.69 9.78
N VAL A 40 5.95 4.29 8.76
CA VAL A 40 6.37 5.19 7.68
C VAL A 40 5.59 4.94 6.40
N SER A 41 5.54 5.94 5.53
CA SER A 41 4.91 5.79 4.22
C SER A 41 5.67 4.74 3.42
N PRO A 42 5.00 3.69 2.91
CA PRO A 42 5.65 2.63 2.15
C PRO A 42 6.13 3.10 0.77
N ALA A 43 5.54 4.17 0.23
CA ALA A 43 5.85 4.72 -1.08
C ALA A 43 5.63 6.24 -1.13
N ASP A 44 6.13 6.89 -2.18
CA ASP A 44 5.67 8.24 -2.53
C ASP A 44 4.21 8.14 -2.96
N SER A 45 3.30 8.79 -2.23
CA SER A 45 1.87 8.55 -2.40
C SER A 45 1.01 9.67 -1.79
N VAL A 46 -0.30 9.55 -1.93
CA VAL A 46 -1.31 10.38 -1.24
C VAL A 46 -2.15 9.47 -0.35
N PRO A 47 -2.12 9.61 1.00
CA PRO A 47 -2.99 8.88 1.90
C PRO A 47 -4.45 9.25 1.63
N GLN A 48 -5.32 8.25 1.51
CA GLN A 48 -6.74 8.44 1.22
C GLN A 48 -7.57 8.46 2.50
N GLY A 49 -7.17 7.72 3.54
CA GLY A 49 -7.89 7.70 4.80
C GLY A 49 -7.67 6.42 5.60
N THR A 50 -8.54 6.23 6.58
CA THR A 50 -8.60 5.05 7.43
C THR A 50 -10.05 4.58 7.57
N TRP A 51 -10.25 3.26 7.59
CA TRP A 51 -11.56 2.63 7.74
C TRP A 51 -11.47 1.57 8.82
N ALA A 52 -12.47 1.54 9.71
CA ALA A 52 -12.58 0.49 10.71
C ALA A 52 -12.96 -0.83 10.06
N ILE A 53 -12.35 -1.91 10.53
CA ILE A 53 -12.72 -3.28 10.20
C ILE A 53 -13.65 -3.76 11.30
N ASP A 54 -14.83 -4.26 10.97
CA ASP A 54 -15.80 -4.71 11.98
C ASP A 54 -15.49 -6.11 12.53
N ASN A 55 -16.36 -6.59 13.42
CA ASN A 55 -16.22 -7.88 14.08
C ASN A 55 -16.42 -9.10 13.15
N ASN A 56 -16.91 -8.87 11.92
CA ASN A 56 -17.03 -9.88 10.86
C ASN A 56 -15.93 -9.70 9.80
N SER A 57 -14.84 -9.00 10.13
CA SER A 57 -13.76 -8.68 9.19
C SER A 57 -14.24 -7.93 7.93
N THR A 58 -15.28 -7.10 8.09
CA THR A 58 -15.87 -6.33 7.00
C THR A 58 -15.55 -4.85 7.13
N ILE A 59 -15.26 -4.21 6.02
CA ILE A 59 -14.93 -2.79 5.88
C ILE A 59 -16.10 -2.09 5.19
N GLN A 60 -16.62 -1.06 5.84
CA GLN A 60 -17.64 -0.20 5.24
C GLN A 60 -16.96 1.00 4.56
N VAL A 61 -17.21 1.15 3.26
CA VAL A 61 -16.80 2.32 2.51
C VAL A 61 -18.04 3.15 2.15
N GLU A 62 -18.07 4.39 2.61
CA GLU A 62 -19.03 5.40 2.13
C GLU A 62 -18.55 6.01 0.80
N ASN A 63 -19.47 6.28 -0.13
CA ASN A 63 -19.23 6.88 -1.45
C ASN A 63 -18.46 6.01 -2.48
N GLY A 64 -18.84 4.74 -2.62
CA GLY A 64 -18.56 3.98 -3.85
C GLY A 64 -19.34 4.54 -5.05
N LEU A 65 -18.87 4.23 -6.26
CA LEU A 65 -19.43 4.67 -7.55
C LEU A 65 -20.97 4.72 -7.58
N GLU A 66 -21.45 5.89 -7.96
CA GLU A 66 -22.86 6.28 -7.91
C GLU A 66 -23.78 5.16 -8.42
N VAL A 67 -24.67 4.71 -7.53
CA VAL A 67 -25.98 4.03 -7.71
C VAL A 67 -26.24 2.87 -6.70
N LYS A 68 -25.29 2.42 -5.86
CA LYS A 68 -25.59 1.50 -4.72
C LYS A 68 -24.78 1.73 -3.42
N LEU A 69 -25.22 2.75 -2.69
CA LEU A 69 -25.17 3.10 -1.25
C LEU A 69 -24.15 2.56 -0.22
N VAL A 70 -23.57 1.35 -0.27
CA VAL A 70 -22.46 0.93 0.62
C VAL A 70 -21.77 -0.24 -0.07
N HIS A 71 -20.45 -0.24 -0.18
CA HIS A 71 -19.72 -1.45 -0.55
C HIS A 71 -19.08 -2.03 0.72
N TYR A 72 -19.42 -3.29 0.99
CA TYR A 72 -18.84 -4.09 2.05
C TYR A 72 -17.73 -4.90 1.41
N TYR A 73 -16.52 -4.69 1.89
CA TYR A 73 -15.38 -5.49 1.49
C TYR A 73 -14.88 -6.28 2.68
N SER A 74 -14.43 -7.51 2.46
CA SER A 74 -13.87 -8.31 3.54
C SER A 74 -12.35 -8.30 3.53
N VAL A 75 -11.74 -8.48 4.71
CA VAL A 75 -10.30 -8.78 4.81
C VAL A 75 -9.96 -10.07 4.04
N GLU A 76 -10.88 -11.03 4.03
CA GLU A 76 -10.77 -12.24 3.21
C GLU A 76 -10.63 -11.90 1.71
N ASP A 77 -11.36 -10.92 1.19
CA ASP A 77 -11.21 -10.49 -0.20
C ASP A 77 -9.81 -9.92 -0.48
N LEU A 78 -9.12 -9.31 0.51
CA LEU A 78 -7.74 -8.83 0.32
C LEU A 78 -6.71 -9.95 0.39
N LEU A 79 -6.82 -10.83 1.39
CA LEU A 79 -5.82 -11.85 1.70
C LEU A 79 -6.06 -13.20 1.01
N GLY A 80 -7.26 -13.42 0.47
CA GLY A 80 -7.72 -14.68 -0.09
C GLY A 80 -8.22 -15.66 0.98
N ASN A 81 -9.19 -16.49 0.60
CA ASN A 81 -9.94 -17.38 1.50
C ASN A 81 -9.10 -18.46 2.18
N ASP A 82 -7.92 -18.75 1.63
CA ASP A 82 -6.94 -19.73 2.10
C ASP A 82 -5.84 -19.11 2.99
N SER A 83 -5.79 -17.79 3.16
CA SER A 83 -4.90 -17.16 4.14
C SER A 83 -5.34 -17.55 5.56
N GLN A 84 -4.38 -17.96 6.39
CA GLN A 84 -4.62 -18.21 7.81
C GLN A 84 -4.85 -16.91 8.62
N TYR A 85 -4.56 -15.75 8.02
CA TYR A 85 -4.64 -14.43 8.64
C TYR A 85 -5.87 -13.62 8.25
N LYS A 86 -6.80 -14.20 7.48
CA LYS A 86 -8.00 -13.53 6.99
C LYS A 86 -8.92 -12.94 8.07
N ASP A 87 -8.91 -13.52 9.27
CA ASP A 87 -9.70 -13.03 10.42
C ASP A 87 -8.85 -12.25 11.43
N ALA A 88 -7.52 -12.18 11.23
CA ALA A 88 -6.57 -11.63 12.21
C ALA A 88 -6.69 -10.11 12.39
N PHE A 89 -7.36 -9.43 11.45
CA PHE A 89 -7.53 -7.98 11.44
C PHE A 89 -8.95 -7.54 11.87
N THR A 90 -9.75 -8.46 12.42
CA THR A 90 -11.05 -8.15 13.02
C THR A 90 -10.91 -7.02 14.05
N ASN A 91 -11.86 -6.06 14.05
CA ASN A 91 -11.82 -4.83 14.88
C ASN A 91 -10.59 -3.92 14.63
N GLY A 92 -9.80 -4.22 13.62
CA GLY A 92 -8.61 -3.48 13.24
C GLY A 92 -8.90 -2.26 12.37
N VAL A 93 -7.85 -1.78 11.72
CA VAL A 93 -7.91 -0.60 10.85
C VAL A 93 -7.33 -0.92 9.49
N LEU A 94 -8.02 -0.51 8.44
CA LEU A 94 -7.50 -0.43 7.07
C LEU A 94 -7.07 1.01 6.78
N THR A 95 -5.95 1.19 6.08
CA THR A 95 -5.60 2.45 5.44
C THR A 95 -5.20 2.22 3.99
N HIS A 96 -5.39 3.25 3.16
CA HIS A 96 -5.14 3.20 1.72
C HIS A 96 -4.36 4.44 1.31
N SER A 97 -3.38 4.23 0.42
CA SER A 97 -2.61 5.27 -0.24
C SER A 97 -2.60 5.07 -1.75
N PHE A 98 -2.73 6.17 -2.48
CA PHE A 98 -2.72 6.22 -3.94
C PHE A 98 -1.36 6.69 -4.46
N LEU A 99 -0.78 5.99 -5.44
CA LEU A 99 0.45 6.41 -6.12
C LEU A 99 0.12 6.97 -7.50
N ASN A 100 0.50 8.23 -7.72
CA ASN A 100 0.36 8.89 -9.01
C ASN A 100 1.44 8.41 -9.99
N VAL A 101 1.19 8.56 -11.29
CA VAL A 101 2.08 8.06 -12.37
C VAL A 101 3.50 8.63 -12.34
N ASN A 102 3.70 9.77 -11.68
CA ASN A 102 4.99 10.44 -11.56
C ASN A 102 5.75 10.09 -10.27
N ASP A 103 5.12 9.34 -9.37
CA ASP A 103 5.72 8.98 -8.08
C ASP A 103 6.88 7.98 -8.25
N TYR A 104 7.54 7.70 -7.13
CA TYR A 104 8.49 6.61 -7.01
C TYR A 104 7.73 5.29 -6.86
N HIS A 105 7.73 4.46 -7.91
CA HIS A 105 6.95 3.21 -7.99
C HIS A 105 7.68 1.98 -7.41
N ARG A 106 8.50 2.20 -6.40
CA ARG A 106 8.97 1.12 -5.52
C ARG A 106 8.39 1.35 -4.14
N TYR A 107 8.13 0.25 -3.46
CA TYR A 107 7.52 0.26 -2.14
C TYR A 107 8.40 -0.48 -1.14
N HIS A 108 8.26 -0.06 0.10
CA HIS A 108 9.13 -0.41 1.20
C HIS A 108 8.32 -0.90 2.39
N PHE A 109 8.99 -1.60 3.31
CA PHE A 109 8.40 -2.02 4.57
C PHE A 109 8.03 -0.79 5.42
N ALA A 110 6.72 -0.55 5.60
CA ALA A 110 6.21 0.55 6.42
C ALA A 110 6.48 0.36 7.93
N VAL A 111 6.73 -0.88 8.34
CA VAL A 111 7.05 -1.31 9.71
C VAL A 111 8.16 -2.37 9.66
N GLY A 112 8.95 -2.47 10.72
CA GLY A 112 9.91 -3.57 10.89
C GLY A 112 9.24 -4.77 11.55
N GLY A 113 9.76 -5.97 11.31
CA GLY A 113 9.21 -7.19 11.90
C GLY A 113 9.55 -8.46 11.12
N ALA A 114 8.98 -9.57 11.57
CA ALA A 114 9.17 -10.87 10.95
C ALA A 114 8.05 -11.20 9.95
N ILE A 115 8.40 -11.67 8.76
CA ILE A 115 7.41 -12.09 7.75
C ILE A 115 6.75 -13.40 8.17
N LYS A 116 5.43 -13.41 8.21
CA LYS A 116 4.61 -14.57 8.59
C LYS A 116 3.96 -15.25 7.40
N GLU A 117 3.57 -14.48 6.40
CA GLU A 117 2.97 -14.97 5.16
C GLU A 117 3.27 -13.98 4.05
N THR A 118 3.48 -14.49 2.84
CA THR A 118 3.58 -13.69 1.62
C THR A 118 2.84 -14.41 0.52
N LYS A 119 2.11 -13.66 -0.31
CA LYS A 119 1.37 -14.24 -1.43
C LYS A 119 1.13 -13.21 -2.53
N SER A 120 1.15 -13.69 -3.77
CA SER A 120 0.67 -12.96 -4.94
C SER A 120 -0.68 -13.53 -5.37
N ILE A 121 -1.66 -12.65 -5.56
CA ILE A 121 -3.01 -12.97 -6.02
C ILE A 121 -3.18 -12.33 -7.40
N VAL A 122 -3.15 -13.14 -8.44
CA VAL A 122 -3.30 -12.69 -9.83
C VAL A 122 -4.79 -12.62 -10.18
N GLN A 123 -5.26 -11.43 -10.54
CA GLN A 123 -6.63 -11.15 -10.97
C GLN A 123 -6.64 -10.14 -12.14
N ASN A 124 -7.82 -9.80 -12.66
CA ASN A 124 -7.92 -8.74 -13.66
C ASN A 124 -7.57 -7.39 -13.05
N VAL A 125 -7.07 -6.46 -13.86
CA VAL A 125 -6.85 -5.07 -13.46
C VAL A 125 -7.70 -4.17 -14.34
N ALA A 126 -8.36 -3.19 -13.74
CA ALA A 126 -9.27 -2.30 -14.43
C ALA A 126 -9.13 -0.88 -13.89
N LEU A 127 -9.52 0.09 -14.71
CA LEU A 127 -9.66 1.49 -14.31
C LEU A 127 -11.04 1.94 -14.70
N GLU A 128 -11.80 2.43 -13.73
CA GLU A 128 -13.04 3.10 -14.04
C GLU A 128 -12.78 4.55 -14.42
N VAL A 129 -13.52 5.02 -15.42
CA VAL A 129 -13.35 6.37 -15.96
C VAL A 129 -14.69 7.07 -16.13
N ALA A 130 -14.76 8.30 -15.66
CA ALA A 130 -15.87 9.21 -15.96
C ALA A 130 -15.49 10.14 -17.10
N TRP A 131 -16.43 10.41 -18.01
CA TRP A 131 -16.23 11.47 -19.00
C TRP A 131 -16.36 12.84 -18.33
N ASN A 132 -15.28 13.62 -18.32
CA ASN A 132 -15.31 15.02 -17.91
C ASN A 132 -15.54 15.90 -19.13
N SER A 133 -16.79 16.32 -19.33
CA SER A 133 -17.18 17.17 -20.47
C SER A 133 -16.53 18.56 -20.45
N THR A 134 -16.14 19.05 -19.28
CA THR A 134 -15.48 20.35 -19.12
C THR A 134 -14.02 20.30 -19.58
N GLN A 135 -13.33 19.20 -19.29
CA GLN A 135 -11.93 18.99 -19.68
C GLN A 135 -11.77 18.28 -21.02
N GLY A 136 -12.84 17.71 -21.57
CA GLY A 136 -12.82 16.98 -22.85
C GLY A 136 -12.00 15.69 -22.79
N LYS A 137 -11.91 15.06 -21.62
CA LYS A 137 -11.17 13.81 -21.40
C LYS A 137 -11.89 12.89 -20.41
N TYR A 138 -11.47 11.63 -20.40
CA TYR A 138 -11.82 10.69 -19.34
C TYR A 138 -10.96 10.95 -18.11
N ASP A 139 -11.60 11.14 -16.96
CA ASP A 139 -10.95 11.22 -15.67
C ASP A 139 -11.04 9.86 -14.96
N PRO A 140 -9.91 9.35 -14.41
CA PRO A 140 -9.94 8.16 -13.57
C PRO A 140 -10.83 8.41 -12.35
N ILE A 141 -11.68 7.44 -12.02
CA ILE A 141 -12.46 7.46 -10.79
C ILE A 141 -11.69 6.66 -9.75
N ASP A 142 -11.12 7.38 -8.79
CA ASP A 142 -10.43 6.79 -7.64
C ASP A 142 -11.37 6.78 -6.43
N SER A 143 -12.24 5.76 -6.37
CA SER A 143 -13.13 5.54 -5.23
C SER A 143 -12.70 4.29 -4.46
N THR A 144 -12.90 4.24 -3.15
CA THR A 144 -12.57 3.03 -2.38
C THR A 144 -13.51 1.88 -2.79
N GLY A 145 -12.93 0.78 -3.23
CA GLY A 145 -13.61 -0.49 -3.44
C GLY A 145 -13.22 -1.32 -4.66
N TRP A 146 -12.61 -0.72 -5.69
CA TRP A 146 -12.09 -1.48 -6.82
C TRP A 146 -10.91 -2.37 -6.42
N GLN A 147 -10.23 -1.99 -5.32
CA GLN A 147 -9.05 -2.62 -4.75
C GLN A 147 -9.16 -4.15 -4.59
N PHE A 148 -10.33 -4.63 -4.20
CA PHE A 148 -10.54 -6.01 -3.76
C PHE A 148 -10.63 -7.03 -4.91
N SER A 149 -10.64 -6.55 -6.16
CA SER A 149 -10.75 -7.38 -7.36
C SER A 149 -9.51 -7.35 -8.26
N GLN A 150 -8.45 -6.65 -7.84
CA GLN A 150 -7.26 -6.39 -8.66
C GLN A 150 -6.10 -7.33 -8.35
N THR A 151 -5.18 -7.47 -9.31
CA THR A 151 -3.90 -8.14 -9.03
C THR A 151 -3.19 -7.41 -7.89
N ARG A 152 -2.83 -8.16 -6.86
CA ARG A 152 -2.21 -7.66 -5.65
C ARG A 152 -1.25 -8.68 -5.07
N GLY A 153 -0.34 -8.21 -4.25
CA GLY A 153 0.44 -9.04 -3.34
C GLY A 153 0.14 -8.62 -1.92
N TYR A 154 0.45 -9.49 -0.95
CA TYR A 154 0.51 -9.06 0.44
C TYR A 154 1.67 -9.74 1.17
N VAL A 155 2.13 -9.05 2.21
CA VAL A 155 3.06 -9.58 3.21
C VAL A 155 2.47 -9.33 4.59
N ILE A 156 2.32 -10.38 5.39
CA ILE A 156 1.93 -10.29 6.80
C ILE A 156 3.20 -10.17 7.64
N VAL A 157 3.32 -9.08 8.39
CA VAL A 157 4.45 -8.75 9.24
C VAL A 157 4.02 -8.84 10.70
N ASP A 158 4.77 -9.61 11.49
CA ASP A 158 4.67 -9.64 12.95
C ASP A 158 5.63 -8.60 13.52
N THR A 159 5.05 -7.53 14.08
CA THR A 159 5.77 -6.38 14.64
C THR A 159 6.14 -6.60 16.11
N GLY A 160 5.92 -7.80 16.65
CA GLY A 160 6.16 -8.10 18.05
C GLY A 160 5.06 -7.53 18.94
N GLU A 161 5.39 -6.51 19.73
CA GLU A 161 4.48 -5.99 20.77
C GLU A 161 3.21 -5.31 20.21
N TYR A 162 3.24 -4.83 18.96
CA TYR A 162 2.08 -4.19 18.32
C TYR A 162 1.22 -5.16 17.49
N GLY A 163 1.59 -6.45 17.41
CA GLY A 163 0.85 -7.46 16.67
C GLY A 163 1.07 -7.44 15.16
N LEU A 164 0.06 -7.83 14.39
CA LEU A 164 0.19 -8.06 12.95
C LEU A 164 -0.14 -6.81 12.13
N VAL A 165 0.64 -6.61 11.06
CA VAL A 165 0.40 -5.63 10.00
C VAL A 165 0.45 -6.33 8.64
N ALA A 166 -0.56 -6.14 7.80
CA ALA A 166 -0.51 -6.56 6.40
C ALA A 166 -0.03 -5.39 5.54
N LEU A 167 0.96 -5.62 4.68
CA LEU A 167 1.44 -4.69 3.65
C LEU A 167 0.98 -5.20 2.28
N ILE A 168 0.12 -4.44 1.59
CA ILE A 168 -0.62 -4.93 0.42
C ILE A 168 -0.39 -3.99 -0.78
N PRO A 169 0.71 -4.15 -1.52
CA PRO A 169 0.89 -3.46 -2.80
C PRO A 169 -0.08 -4.01 -3.85
N MET A 170 -0.69 -3.12 -4.62
CA MET A 170 -1.72 -3.49 -5.57
C MET A 170 -1.60 -2.77 -6.91
N GLY A 171 -1.83 -3.52 -7.99
CA GLY A 171 -1.91 -2.95 -9.31
C GLY A 171 -3.24 -2.22 -9.53
N MET A 172 -3.21 -1.19 -10.38
CA MET A 172 -4.38 -0.49 -10.89
C MET A 172 -4.24 -0.25 -12.40
N ALA A 173 -5.36 -0.19 -13.12
CA ALA A 173 -5.40 0.23 -14.51
C ALA A 173 -4.52 -0.65 -15.41
N GLN A 174 -3.47 -0.09 -16.02
CA GLN A 174 -2.51 -0.84 -16.84
C GLN A 174 -1.47 -1.63 -16.02
N VAL A 175 -1.38 -1.43 -14.69
CA VAL A 175 -0.45 -2.18 -13.82
C VAL A 175 -1.08 -3.48 -13.39
N SER A 176 -0.44 -4.57 -13.78
CA SER A 176 -0.66 -5.90 -13.18
C SER A 176 0.60 -6.47 -12.53
N SER A 177 1.71 -5.73 -12.55
CA SER A 177 2.97 -6.16 -11.96
C SER A 177 3.06 -5.72 -10.50
N VAL A 178 2.97 -6.68 -9.60
CA VAL A 178 3.29 -6.51 -8.18
C VAL A 178 4.46 -7.44 -7.89
N ASN A 179 5.66 -6.89 -7.85
CA ASN A 179 6.90 -7.66 -7.74
C ASN A 179 7.47 -7.51 -6.33
N PHE A 180 7.77 -8.60 -5.64
CA PHE A 180 8.53 -8.55 -4.40
C PHE A 180 10.03 -8.70 -4.68
N GLU A 181 10.87 -8.16 -3.79
CA GLU A 181 12.30 -8.45 -3.79
C GLU A 181 12.54 -9.93 -3.39
N ASP A 182 13.66 -10.51 -3.86
CA ASP A 182 13.96 -11.94 -3.69
C ASP A 182 14.12 -12.37 -2.21
N ASP A 183 14.42 -11.43 -1.33
CA ASP A 183 14.67 -11.66 0.10
C ASP A 183 13.39 -11.57 0.97
N VAL A 184 12.24 -11.23 0.39
CA VAL A 184 10.93 -11.20 1.04
C VAL A 184 10.38 -12.62 1.23
N ASN A 185 10.86 -13.31 2.25
CA ASN A 185 10.56 -14.73 2.50
C ASN A 185 9.96 -14.96 3.89
N VAL A 186 9.06 -15.94 4.02
CA VAL A 186 8.50 -16.30 5.34
C VAL A 186 9.61 -16.67 6.32
N GLY A 187 9.58 -16.08 7.51
CA GLY A 187 10.54 -16.31 8.58
C GLY A 187 11.75 -15.36 8.57
N THR A 188 11.90 -14.49 7.57
CA THR A 188 12.91 -13.42 7.60
C THR A 188 12.41 -12.22 8.38
N ALA A 189 13.35 -11.45 8.94
CA ALA A 189 13.07 -10.18 9.58
C ALA A 189 13.60 -9.04 8.71
N HIS A 190 12.88 -7.92 8.70
CA HIS A 190 13.23 -6.72 7.95
C HIS A 190 13.16 -5.49 8.85
N GLU A 191 13.95 -4.48 8.52
CA GLU A 191 13.89 -3.17 9.12
C GLU A 191 12.84 -2.29 8.43
N LYS A 192 12.28 -1.35 9.20
CA LYS A 192 11.38 -0.33 8.65
C LYS A 192 12.13 0.50 7.61
N GLY A 193 11.59 0.59 6.41
CA GLY A 193 12.19 1.28 5.27
C GLY A 193 12.99 0.38 4.33
N ASP A 194 13.19 -0.90 4.65
CA ASP A 194 13.77 -1.86 3.71
C ASP A 194 12.93 -1.98 2.44
N MET A 195 13.58 -2.30 1.32
CA MET A 195 12.88 -2.46 0.04
C MET A 195 11.99 -3.70 0.08
N LEU A 196 10.71 -3.52 -0.23
CA LEU A 196 9.73 -4.62 -0.30
C LEU A 196 9.52 -5.05 -1.75
N GLY A 197 9.53 -4.11 -2.69
CA GLY A 197 9.36 -4.43 -4.10
C GLY A 197 9.04 -3.24 -4.99
N ASN A 198 8.44 -3.52 -6.15
CA ASN A 198 8.13 -2.50 -7.14
C ASN A 198 6.90 -2.82 -8.00
N PHE A 199 6.32 -1.74 -8.53
CA PHE A 199 5.40 -1.77 -9.66
C PHE A 199 6.16 -1.47 -10.96
N LEU A 200 5.69 -2.05 -12.06
CA LEU A 200 6.01 -1.64 -13.43
C LEU A 200 4.82 -0.83 -14.01
N PHE A 201 4.95 -0.35 -15.24
CA PHE A 201 4.11 0.73 -15.80
C PHE A 201 2.58 0.67 -15.55
N GLY A 202 2.03 1.76 -14.98
CA GLY A 202 0.60 2.12 -14.89
C GLY A 202 0.25 2.85 -13.56
N GLY A 203 -0.98 2.73 -13.02
CA GLY A 203 -1.33 3.25 -11.68
C GLY A 203 -1.20 2.20 -10.56
N SER A 204 -0.98 2.64 -9.33
CA SER A 204 -0.70 1.72 -8.22
C SER A 204 -1.31 2.19 -6.91
N ASP A 205 -1.67 1.23 -6.07
CA ASP A 205 -2.22 1.43 -4.73
C ASP A 205 -1.38 0.71 -3.68
N PHE A 206 -1.45 1.21 -2.45
CA PHE A 206 -0.90 0.52 -1.30
C PHE A 206 -1.92 0.52 -0.16
N VAL A 207 -2.31 -0.68 0.27
CA VAL A 207 -3.20 -0.88 1.41
C VAL A 207 -2.39 -1.43 2.58
N MET A 208 -2.72 -0.98 3.80
CA MET A 208 -2.23 -1.62 5.02
C MET A 208 -3.40 -1.99 5.93
N LEU A 209 -3.30 -3.16 6.55
CA LEU A 209 -4.21 -3.62 7.60
C LEU A 209 -3.45 -3.69 8.91
N PHE A 210 -4.05 -3.19 9.98
CA PHE A 210 -3.50 -3.20 11.33
C PHE A 210 -4.43 -4.00 12.22
N GLN A 211 -3.87 -4.97 12.96
CA GLN A 211 -4.60 -5.72 13.97
C GLN A 211 -5.15 -4.77 15.05
N GLU A 212 -6.27 -5.12 15.70
CA GLU A 212 -6.88 -4.31 16.78
C GLU A 212 -5.84 -3.89 17.85
N SER A 213 -4.99 -4.84 18.28
CA SER A 213 -3.94 -4.60 19.27
C SER A 213 -2.85 -3.62 18.85
N ALA A 214 -2.75 -3.31 17.55
CA ALA A 214 -1.76 -2.36 17.07
C ALA A 214 -2.13 -0.92 17.45
N GLY A 215 -3.43 -0.63 17.63
CA GLY A 215 -3.91 0.71 17.97
C GLY A 215 -3.44 1.76 16.97
N PHE A 216 -3.52 1.47 15.67
CA PHE A 216 -2.97 2.35 14.63
C PHE A 216 -3.73 3.68 14.54
N GLU A 217 -2.99 4.77 14.60
CA GLU A 217 -3.47 6.13 14.37
C GLU A 217 -2.69 6.77 13.21
N MET A 218 -3.40 7.14 12.14
CA MET A 218 -2.79 7.86 11.02
C MET A 218 -2.52 9.32 11.42
N THR A 219 -1.27 9.75 11.28
CA THR A 219 -0.86 11.15 11.52
C THR A 219 -0.64 11.93 10.23
N ALA A 220 -0.46 11.24 9.11
CA ALA A 220 -0.39 11.88 7.80
C ALA A 220 -1.74 12.52 7.44
N THR A 221 -1.71 13.71 6.83
CA THR A 221 -2.92 14.39 6.38
C THR A 221 -3.42 13.75 5.09
N SER A 222 -4.64 13.19 5.11
CA SER A 222 -5.30 12.68 3.90
C SER A 222 -5.39 13.76 2.82
N GLY A 223 -5.13 13.37 1.58
CA GLY A 223 -5.11 14.27 0.42
C GLY A 223 -3.79 15.05 0.23
N ASN A 224 -2.87 15.03 1.20
CA ASN A 224 -1.54 15.60 1.04
C ASN A 224 -0.55 14.54 0.55
N HIS A 225 0.27 14.89 -0.44
CA HIS A 225 1.35 14.02 -0.90
C HIS A 225 2.40 13.83 0.19
N ILE A 226 2.83 12.59 0.38
CA ILE A 226 3.85 12.17 1.34
C ILE A 226 4.89 11.31 0.61
N LEU A 227 6.16 11.48 0.98
CA LEU A 227 7.25 10.69 0.42
C LEU A 227 7.42 9.38 1.18
N MET A 228 7.93 8.36 0.48
CA MET A 228 8.41 7.13 1.11
C MET A 228 9.30 7.46 2.31
N GLY A 229 9.12 6.76 3.42
CA GLY A 229 9.94 6.93 4.62
C GLY A 229 9.50 8.06 5.56
N GLU A 230 8.67 9.00 5.11
CA GLU A 230 8.07 10.00 6.00
C GLU A 230 7.04 9.36 6.94
N LYS A 231 6.79 10.00 8.09
CA LYS A 231 5.90 9.46 9.12
C LYS A 231 4.45 9.40 8.62
N TYR A 232 3.90 8.19 8.58
CA TYR A 232 2.54 7.92 8.16
C TYR A 232 1.56 7.87 9.34
N GLY A 233 1.98 7.24 10.43
CA GLY A 233 1.17 7.09 11.64
C GLY A 233 1.95 6.49 12.79
N GLU A 234 1.23 6.09 13.83
CA GLU A 234 1.78 5.49 15.05
C GLU A 234 0.95 4.28 15.49
N LEU A 235 1.63 3.30 16.08
CA LEU A 235 1.06 2.15 16.77
C LEU A 235 1.01 2.47 18.27
N LYS A 236 -0.19 2.52 18.86
CA LYS A 236 -0.36 2.80 20.29
C LYS A 236 -0.22 1.57 21.17
N GLY A 237 -0.37 0.38 20.59
CA GLY A 237 -0.57 -0.84 21.36
C GLY A 237 -1.97 -0.90 21.98
N ALA A 238 -2.29 -2.06 22.57
CA ALA A 238 -3.52 -2.29 23.34
C ALA A 238 -3.44 -1.73 24.77
#